data_AF-A0A251WI49-F1
#
_entry.id   AF-A0A251WI49-F1
#
_cell.length_a   1.000
_cell.length_b   1.000
_cell.length_c   1.000
_cell.angle_alpha   90.00
_cell.angle_beta   90.00
_cell.angle_gamma   90.00
#
_symmetry.space_group_name_H-M   'P 1'
#
loop_
_entity.id
_entity.type
_entity.pdbx_description
1 polymer ?
#
loop_
_entity_poly.entity_id
_entity_poly.type
_entity_poly.pdbx_seq_one_letter_code
_entity_poly.pdbx_strand_id
1 'polypeptide(L)' 'MFIGFGESDRAIDPERRPFRFYLFGTREEVQSAINQLHVLRFSDRVRWSPPMPVPGSDWQYVSMMERD' A
#
# COMPACT_ATOMS: atom_id res chain seq x y z
N MET A 1 -18.85 8.57 -24.58
CA MET A 1 -17.57 9.01 -23.98
C MET A 1 -16.56 7.91 -24.25
N PHE A 2 -15.62 8.12 -25.16
CA PHE A 2 -14.56 7.16 -25.48
C PHE A 2 -13.33 7.54 -24.66
N ILE A 3 -12.84 6.62 -23.84
CA ILE A 3 -11.54 6.78 -23.16
C ILE A 3 -10.54 6.01 -24.01
N GLY A 4 -9.86 6.71 -24.91
CA GLY A 4 -8.76 6.15 -25.65
C GLY A 4 -7.58 5.95 -24.72
N PHE A 5 -7.24 4.71 -24.40
CA PHE A 5 -5.93 4.37 -23.86
C PHE A 5 -4.93 4.46 -25.01
N GLY A 6 -4.57 5.69 -25.38
CA GLY A 6 -3.40 5.92 -26.20
C GLY A 6 -2.20 5.29 -25.48
N GLU A 7 -1.43 4.51 -26.23
CA GLU A 7 -0.10 3.99 -25.89
C GLU A 7 0.84 5.17 -25.59
N SER A 8 0.63 5.80 -24.45
CA SER A 8 1.62 6.68 -23.86
C SER A 8 2.48 5.75 -23.02
N ASP A 9 3.48 5.19 -23.70
CA ASP A 9 4.69 4.64 -23.13
C ASP A 9 5.38 5.75 -22.33
N ARG A 10 4.73 6.16 -21.23
CA ARG A 10 5.21 7.16 -20.31
C ARG A 10 6.43 6.52 -19.68
N ALA A 11 7.60 6.88 -20.22
CA ALA A 11 8.87 6.73 -19.53
C ALA A 11 8.59 7.01 -18.05
N ILE A 12 8.70 5.95 -17.24
CA ILE A 12 8.52 6.05 -15.80
C ILE A 12 9.62 7.01 -15.37
N ASP A 13 9.24 8.26 -15.10
CA ASP A 13 10.15 9.29 -14.62
C ASP A 13 10.89 8.68 -13.42
N PRO A 14 12.20 8.45 -13.53
CA PRO A 14 12.97 7.75 -12.50
C PRO A 14 13.01 8.55 -11.18
N GLU A 15 12.65 9.83 -11.20
CA GLU A 15 12.52 10.65 -10.00
C GLU A 15 11.14 10.55 -9.33
N ARG A 16 10.15 9.97 -10.01
CA ARG A 16 8.79 9.89 -9.50
C ARG A 16 8.69 8.77 -8.47
N ARG A 17 8.80 9.16 -7.20
CA ARG A 17 8.64 8.25 -6.06
C ARG A 17 7.30 7.50 -6.17
N PRO A 18 7.30 6.16 -6.00
CA PRO A 18 6.05 5.40 -6.04
C PRO A 18 5.11 5.87 -4.94
N PHE A 19 3.82 5.96 -5.26
CA PHE A 19 2.80 6.27 -4.28
C PHE A 19 2.67 5.10 -3.30
N ARG A 20 2.81 5.38 -2.00
CA ARG A 20 2.82 4.38 -0.93
C ARG A 20 1.79 4.75 0.13
N PHE A 21 1.10 3.74 0.65
CA PHE A 21 0.29 3.86 1.85
C PHE A 21 0.98 3.19 3.03
N TYR A 22 0.83 3.79 4.20
CA TYR A 22 1.32 3.27 5.46
C TYR A 22 0.15 3.17 6.44
N LEU A 23 0.04 2.04 7.09
CA LEU A 23 -0.89 1.83 8.20
C LEU A 23 -0.08 1.83 9.50
N PHE A 24 -0.54 2.58 10.50
CA PHE A 24 0.05 2.63 11.84
C PHE A 24 -1.02 2.34 12.88
N GLY A 25 -0.67 1.60 13.91
CA GLY A 25 -1.55 1.24 15.01
C GLY A 25 -0.94 0.13 15.84
N THR A 26 -1.73 -0.51 16.68
CA THR A 26 -1.35 -1.80 17.28
C THR A 26 -1.22 -2.89 16.22
N ARG A 27 -0.57 -4.00 16.54
CA ARG A 27 -0.41 -5.12 15.60
C ARG A 27 -1.77 -5.62 15.09
N GLU A 28 -2.74 -5.73 16.00
CA GLU A 28 -4.08 -6.24 15.75
C GLU A 28 -4.88 -5.28 14.87
N GLU A 29 -4.81 -3.98 15.14
CA GLU A 29 -5.47 -2.95 14.32
C GLU A 29 -4.94 -2.91 12.90
N VAL A 30 -3.61 -2.94 12.74
CA VAL A 30 -2.97 -2.94 11.42
C VAL A 30 -3.36 -4.19 10.64
N GLN A 31 -3.34 -5.37 11.28
CA GLN A 31 -3.75 -6.60 10.62
C GLN A 31 -5.24 -6.60 10.25
N SER A 32 -6.11 -6.09 11.12
CA SER A 32 -7.54 -5.96 10.87
C SER A 32 -7.82 -5.06 9.66
N ALA A 33 -7.14 -3.92 9.57
CA ALA A 33 -7.25 -3.00 8.44
C ALA A 33 -6.79 -3.65 7.12
N ILE A 34 -5.65 -4.35 7.11
CA ILE A 34 -5.19 -5.10 5.93
C ILE A 34 -6.25 -6.11 5.47
N ASN A 35 -6.84 -6.86 6.40
CA ASN A 35 -7.86 -7.85 6.08
C ASN A 35 -9.10 -7.20 5.46
N GLN A 36 -9.57 -6.07 6.01
CA GLN A 36 -10.71 -5.33 5.46
C GLN A 36 -10.41 -4.78 4.06
N LEU A 37 -9.24 -4.19 3.85
CA LEU A 37 -8.82 -3.67 2.55
C LEU A 37 -8.70 -4.79 1.51
N HIS A 38 -8.26 -5.98 1.92
CA HIS A 38 -8.23 -7.17 1.06
C HIS A 38 -9.64 -7.61 0.64
N VAL A 39 -10.59 -7.67 1.58
CA VAL A 39 -12.01 -7.99 1.29
C VAL A 39 -12.63 -6.98 0.31
N LEU A 40 -12.31 -5.70 0.48
CA LEU A 40 -12.80 -4.62 -0.38
C LEU A 40 -12.13 -4.58 -1.76
N ARG A 41 -11.14 -5.46 -2.03
CA ARG A 41 -10.30 -5.39 -3.24
C ARG A 41 -9.71 -4.00 -3.44
N PHE A 42 -9.36 -3.35 -2.34
CA PHE A 42 -8.71 -2.06 -2.36
C PHE A 42 -7.29 -2.28 -2.91
N SER A 43 -7.19 -2.18 -4.24
CA SER A 43 -6.01 -2.45 -5.06
C SER A 43 -5.62 -3.93 -5.20
N ASP A 44 -6.23 -4.62 -6.18
CA ASP A 44 -5.96 -6.04 -6.54
C ASP A 44 -4.51 -6.35 -6.98
N ARG A 45 -3.70 -5.34 -7.30
CA ARG A 45 -2.31 -5.50 -7.78
C ARG A 45 -1.25 -5.12 -6.76
N VAL A 46 -1.63 -5.12 -5.49
CA VAL A 46 -0.84 -4.53 -4.43
C VAL A 46 -0.81 -5.46 -3.23
N ARG A 47 0.36 -5.60 -2.62
CA ARG A 47 0.58 -6.42 -1.43
C ARG A 47 0.88 -5.51 -0.25
N TRP A 48 0.29 -5.86 0.88
CA TRP A 48 0.63 -5.27 2.17
C TRP A 48 1.75 -6.08 2.79
N SER A 49 2.78 -5.41 3.30
CA SER A 49 3.78 -6.06 4.14
C SER A 49 3.10 -6.58 5.43
N PRO A 50 3.63 -7.63 6.07
CA PRO A 50 3.19 -7.95 7.42
C PRO A 50 3.41 -6.75 8.36
N PRO A 51 2.60 -6.60 9.43
CA PRO A 51 2.83 -5.57 10.44
C PRO A 51 4.23 -5.73 11.08
N MET A 52 5.06 -4.70 10.99
CA MET A 52 6.42 -4.66 11.55
C MET A 52 6.47 -3.67 12.72
N PRO A 53 7.20 -3.96 13.81
CA PRO A 53 7.31 -3.03 14.94
C PRO A 53 8.02 -1.74 14.51
N VAL A 54 7.54 -0.61 15.00
CA VAL A 54 8.15 0.70 14.78
C VAL A 54 9.29 0.91 15.79
N PRO A 55 10.55 1.15 15.35
CA PRO A 55 11.65 1.39 16.26
C PRO A 55 11.36 2.57 17.20
N GLY A 56 11.56 2.38 18.50
CA GLY A 56 11.32 3.41 19.52
C GLY A 56 9.87 3.53 19.98
N SER A 57 8.98 2.63 19.55
CA SER A 57 7.61 2.52 20.06
C SER A 57 7.34 1.11 20.58
N ASP A 58 6.79 1.02 21.80
CA ASP A 58 6.53 -0.27 22.45
C ASP A 58 5.21 -0.92 21.97
N TRP A 59 4.39 -0.18 21.23
CA TRP A 59 3.05 -0.62 20.84
C TRP A 59 2.74 -0.40 19.36
N GLN A 60 3.48 0.46 18.65
CA GLN A 60 3.18 0.73 17.24
C GLN A 60 3.78 -0.30 16.30
N TYR A 61 2.95 -0.69 15.35
CA TYR A 61 3.29 -1.49 14.19
C TYR A 61 3.00 -0.67 12.93
N VAL A 62 3.78 -0.95 11.88
CA VAL A 62 3.62 -0.37 10.56
C VAL A 62 3.45 -1.47 9.52
N SER A 63 2.52 -1.27 8.59
CA SER A 63 2.45 -2.03 7.35
C SER A 63 2.54 -1.08 6.17
N MET A 64 3.31 -1.47 5.16
CA MET A 64 3.51 -0.71 3.94
C MET A 64 2.85 -1.40 2.77
N MET A 65 2.19 -0.61 1.95
CA MET A 65 1.62 -1.03 0.69
C MET A 65 2.67 -0.98 -0.42
N GLU A 66 2.99 -2.12 -1.03
CA GLU A 66 3.89 -2.22 -2.18
C GLU A 66 3.14 -2.69 -3.43
N ARG A 67 3.43 -2.04 -4.56
CA ARG A 67 2.92 -2.44 -5.86
C ARG A 67 3.86 -3.51 -6.43
N ASP A 68 3.30 -4.66 -6.81
CA ASP A 68 4.01 -5.71 -7.56
C ASP A 68 4.53 -5.16 -8.91
#